data_AF-A0AAW0LZB6-F1
#
_entry.id   AF-A0AAW0LZB6-F1
#
_cell.length_a   1.000
_cell.length_b   1.000
_cell.length_c   1.000
_cell.angle_alpha   90.00
_cell.angle_beta   90.00
_cell.angle_gamma   90.00
#
_symmetry.space_group_name_H-M   'P 1'
#
loop_
_entity.id
_entity.type
_entity.pdbx_description
1 polymer ?
#
loop_
_entity_poly.entity_id
_entity_poly.type
_entity_poly.pdbx_seq_one_letter_code
_entity_poly.pdbx_strand_id
1 'polypeptide(L)'
;MAETKSSPKKHVAVLAFPFGSHPLSLLALVRKLAQDAPNVEFSFLNTPKSNHSLFSTAKPDEILPNIKAYDVADGVPKGHVLSPNPIEGVELFIKVSPENFRRGLEMAEAENGMKISCLLTDAFLTFSVEVAEDLHVPWIPVWSPFPYSLSAHVYIDLIRQRFVNNEVEDTTLECIPGLSQMRVSDLPMEGILGDIEGSLFSRMLSEVGSVLPRASAVQSLDEILPNIKAYDVADGVPKGHVLFPNPIEGVELFIKVSPENFRRGLEMAEAENVYLTHHNVSDDGNLSAQTFGCVAFPFGSHPLSLLTLSLKLANGAPSVHFSFLNIQKSNHSLFSTAKPDMMISPNIKTYDVVDGVPEGHVLSSNPIEAVELFIKASPENFKRGGLEVAVSETDKKISYLISDAFLTFAVELAEDLHVPWIPVWAPLPGSLSAHLYKDHIREHFVNKSGAELEVKGATLEFIPGLSQMRVSDLPKEVLSENIEGSLFSHMLNQVGLVLPRASAVVLNSYEELNPPLLNRDLKLKFQKVLNMGFYTASLPSQSSLDLTGCMAWLDEQKERLVTYISFGTVATPPHNELIALAEAL
;
A
#
# COMPACT_ATOMS: atom_id res chain seq x y z
N MET A 1 -14.84 -26.60 -39.50
CA MET A 1 -14.80 -25.37 -38.69
C MET A 1 -14.95 -25.80 -37.24
N ALA A 2 -14.02 -25.39 -36.36
CA ALA A 2 -14.09 -25.77 -34.95
C ALA A 2 -15.02 -24.80 -34.20
N GLU A 3 -15.90 -25.35 -33.36
CA GLU A 3 -16.78 -24.57 -32.51
C GLU A 3 -15.98 -23.90 -31.38
N THR A 4 -16.12 -22.58 -31.24
CA THR A 4 -15.61 -21.84 -30.08
C THR A 4 -16.45 -22.18 -28.86
N LYS A 5 -15.94 -23.06 -27.98
CA LYS A 5 -16.53 -23.33 -26.66
C LYS A 5 -16.52 -22.04 -25.83
N SER A 6 -17.69 -21.55 -25.44
CA SER A 6 -17.80 -20.49 -24.43
C SER A 6 -17.30 -20.98 -23.08
N SER A 7 -16.73 -20.07 -22.29
CA SER A 7 -16.44 -20.31 -20.87
C SER A 7 -17.73 -20.70 -20.12
N PRO A 8 -17.72 -21.66 -19.18
CA PRO A 8 -18.88 -21.94 -18.35
C PRO A 8 -19.29 -20.70 -17.55
N LYS A 9 -20.58 -20.35 -17.56
CA LYS A 9 -21.13 -19.31 -16.69
C LYS A 9 -20.91 -19.68 -15.23
N LYS A 10 -20.59 -18.68 -14.40
CA LYS A 10 -20.52 -18.84 -12.93
C LYS A 10 -21.68 -18.10 -12.27
N HIS A 11 -22.02 -18.53 -11.06
CA HIS A 11 -23.04 -17.91 -10.21
C HIS A 11 -22.43 -17.63 -8.84
N VAL A 12 -22.34 -16.36 -8.45
CA VAL A 12 -21.82 -15.93 -7.15
C VAL A 12 -23.00 -15.47 -6.31
N ALA A 13 -23.15 -16.05 -5.12
CA ALA A 13 -24.11 -15.52 -4.15
C ALA A 13 -23.43 -14.49 -3.26
N VAL A 14 -24.07 -13.35 -3.06
CA VAL A 14 -23.54 -12.25 -2.26
C VAL A 14 -24.44 -12.06 -1.04
N LEU A 15 -23.90 -12.23 0.17
CA LEU A 15 -24.70 -12.17 1.41
C LEU A 15 -24.32 -10.91 2.18
N ALA A 16 -25.25 -9.98 2.37
CA ALA A 16 -24.95 -8.67 2.95
C ALA A 16 -25.51 -8.50 4.38
N PHE A 17 -24.68 -8.00 5.30
CA PHE A 17 -25.14 -7.54 6.62
C PHE A 17 -25.98 -6.26 6.46
N PRO A 18 -27.23 -6.18 6.95
CA PRO A 18 -28.20 -5.16 6.56
C PRO A 18 -28.02 -3.79 7.25
N PHE A 19 -27.07 -3.67 8.17
CA PHE A 19 -26.92 -2.50 9.05
C PHE A 19 -25.74 -1.61 8.63
N GLY A 20 -25.84 -0.31 8.95
CA GLY A 20 -24.78 0.66 8.64
C GLY A 20 -24.55 0.81 7.13
N SER A 21 -23.28 0.97 6.74
CA SER A 21 -22.84 1.12 5.34
C SER A 21 -22.59 -0.22 4.62
N HIS A 22 -22.57 -1.35 5.35
CA HIS A 22 -22.22 -2.68 4.85
C HIS A 22 -22.92 -3.06 3.53
N PRO A 23 -24.25 -2.87 3.36
CA PRO A 23 -24.93 -3.21 2.11
C PRO A 23 -24.45 -2.41 0.90
N LEU A 24 -24.16 -1.12 1.10
CA LEU A 24 -23.78 -0.19 0.03
C LEU A 24 -22.36 -0.48 -0.44
N SER A 25 -21.44 -0.68 0.51
CA SER A 25 -20.05 -1.01 0.23
C SER A 25 -19.94 -2.34 -0.52
N LEU A 26 -20.64 -3.39 -0.06
CA LEU A 26 -20.64 -4.70 -0.71
C LEU A 26 -21.27 -4.65 -2.11
N LEU A 27 -22.36 -3.89 -2.31
CA LEU A 27 -22.94 -3.72 -3.65
C LEU A 27 -22.01 -2.94 -4.60
N ALA A 28 -21.22 -1.99 -4.09
CA ALA A 28 -20.23 -1.25 -4.88
C ALA A 28 -19.07 -2.15 -5.37
N LEU A 29 -18.67 -3.16 -4.58
CA LEU A 29 -17.79 -4.23 -5.03
C LEU A 29 -18.45 -5.05 -6.15
N VAL A 30 -19.65 -5.56 -5.90
CA VAL A 30 -20.35 -6.45 -6.85
C VAL A 30 -20.59 -5.77 -8.20
N ARG A 31 -20.90 -4.47 -8.22
CA ARG A 31 -21.03 -3.71 -9.47
C ARG A 31 -19.76 -3.70 -10.32
N LYS A 32 -18.57 -3.61 -9.71
CA LYS A 32 -17.29 -3.70 -10.43
C LYS A 32 -17.05 -5.12 -10.94
N LEU A 33 -17.19 -6.12 -10.08
CA LEU A 33 -17.04 -7.53 -10.47
C LEU A 33 -17.99 -7.93 -11.60
N ALA A 34 -19.23 -7.43 -11.59
CA ALA A 34 -20.23 -7.69 -12.63
C ALA A 34 -19.92 -6.99 -13.96
N GLN A 35 -19.28 -5.80 -13.93
CA GLN A 35 -18.77 -5.12 -15.12
C GLN A 35 -17.58 -5.86 -15.74
N ASP A 36 -16.61 -6.27 -14.91
CA ASP A 36 -15.39 -6.95 -15.34
C ASP A 36 -15.62 -8.42 -15.72
N ALA A 37 -16.66 -9.06 -15.17
CA ALA A 37 -17.03 -10.45 -15.42
C ALA A 37 -18.49 -10.60 -15.93
N PRO A 38 -18.81 -10.16 -17.17
CA PRO A 38 -20.17 -10.20 -17.73
C PRO A 38 -20.70 -11.62 -18.02
N ASN A 39 -19.89 -12.66 -17.81
CA ASN A 39 -20.25 -14.08 -17.86
C ASN A 39 -20.54 -14.70 -16.48
N VAL A 40 -20.51 -13.88 -15.42
CA VAL A 40 -20.81 -14.27 -14.03
C VAL A 40 -22.10 -13.58 -13.60
N GLU A 41 -23.07 -14.36 -13.11
CA GLU A 41 -24.30 -13.85 -12.51
C GLU A 41 -24.09 -13.67 -11.00
N PHE A 42 -24.56 -12.54 -10.45
CA PHE A 42 -24.45 -12.19 -9.03
C PHE A 42 -25.84 -12.09 -8.38
N SER A 43 -26.11 -12.96 -7.42
CA SER A 43 -27.34 -12.91 -6.62
C SER A 43 -27.08 -12.20 -5.30
N PHE A 44 -27.61 -10.99 -5.11
CA PHE A 44 -27.39 -10.13 -3.95
C PHE A 44 -28.50 -10.31 -2.90
N LEU A 45 -28.20 -11.02 -1.82
CA LEU A 45 -29.11 -11.40 -0.74
C LEU A 45 -29.02 -10.38 0.40
N ASN A 46 -30.13 -9.71 0.71
CA ASN A 46 -30.26 -8.76 1.83
C ASN A 46 -31.73 -8.58 2.24
N THR A 47 -32.01 -7.80 3.27
CA THR A 47 -33.38 -7.49 3.71
C THR A 47 -34.16 -6.68 2.66
N PRO A 48 -35.49 -6.86 2.56
CA PRO A 48 -36.35 -6.09 1.64
C PRO A 48 -36.16 -4.58 1.72
N LYS A 49 -35.98 -4.05 2.94
CA LYS A 49 -35.74 -2.63 3.18
C LYS A 49 -34.41 -2.16 2.60
N SER A 50 -33.35 -2.96 2.77
CA SER A 50 -32.01 -2.68 2.23
C SER A 50 -32.01 -2.78 0.71
N ASN A 51 -32.50 -3.88 0.15
CA ASN A 51 -32.60 -4.08 -1.30
C ASN A 51 -33.43 -2.98 -1.98
N HIS A 52 -34.60 -2.65 -1.42
CA HIS A 52 -35.38 -1.52 -1.93
C HIS A 52 -34.55 -0.22 -1.92
N SER A 53 -33.85 0.09 -0.82
CA SER A 53 -33.02 1.30 -0.75
C SER A 53 -31.86 1.33 -1.75
N LEU A 54 -31.25 0.17 -2.05
CA LEU A 54 -30.07 0.07 -2.91
C LEU A 54 -30.39 0.03 -4.41
N PHE A 55 -31.52 -0.56 -4.78
CA PHE A 55 -31.90 -0.84 -6.17
C PHE A 55 -33.04 0.05 -6.70
N SER A 56 -33.88 0.65 -5.84
CA SER A 56 -34.94 1.57 -6.31
C SER A 56 -34.43 2.94 -6.76
N THR A 57 -33.21 3.32 -6.35
CA THR A 57 -32.59 4.62 -6.68
C THR A 57 -31.54 4.54 -7.79
N ALA A 58 -31.27 3.34 -8.32
CA ALA A 58 -30.26 3.13 -9.36
C ALA A 58 -30.71 3.75 -10.70
N LYS A 59 -29.79 4.42 -11.39
CA LYS A 59 -30.06 4.92 -12.76
C LYS A 59 -30.02 3.78 -13.78
N PRO A 60 -30.64 3.93 -14.98
CA PRO A 60 -30.66 2.87 -15.99
C PRO A 60 -29.28 2.34 -16.43
N ASP A 61 -28.25 3.17 -16.35
CA ASP A 61 -26.84 2.87 -16.63
C ASP A 61 -26.10 2.18 -15.46
N GLU A 62 -26.67 2.18 -14.26
CA GLU A 62 -26.16 1.47 -13.06
C GLU A 62 -26.82 0.09 -12.87
N ILE A 63 -27.83 -0.25 -13.69
CA ILE A 63 -28.52 -1.55 -13.70
C ILE A 63 -27.72 -2.52 -14.58
N LEU A 64 -26.85 -3.29 -13.94
CA LEU A 64 -26.09 -4.35 -14.61
C LEU A 64 -26.97 -5.61 -14.78
N PRO A 65 -27.07 -6.18 -15.98
CA PRO A 65 -28.02 -7.25 -16.28
C PRO A 65 -27.70 -8.58 -15.58
N ASN A 66 -26.48 -8.71 -15.05
CA ASN A 66 -25.96 -9.86 -14.32
C ASN A 66 -25.89 -9.64 -12.80
N ILE A 67 -26.63 -8.67 -12.26
CA ILE A 67 -26.88 -8.53 -10.81
C ILE A 67 -28.38 -8.63 -10.55
N LYS A 68 -28.78 -9.48 -9.61
CA LYS A 68 -30.18 -9.60 -9.17
C LYS A 68 -30.30 -9.61 -7.65
N ALA A 69 -31.20 -8.80 -7.11
CA ALA A 69 -31.48 -8.72 -5.68
C ALA A 69 -32.44 -9.83 -5.22
N TYR A 70 -32.20 -10.36 -4.02
CA TYR A 70 -32.97 -11.40 -3.36
C TYR A 70 -33.26 -11.01 -1.91
N ASP A 71 -34.52 -11.10 -1.52
CA ASP A 71 -35.02 -10.64 -0.22
C ASP A 71 -34.93 -11.73 0.86
N VAL A 72 -34.29 -11.39 1.98
CA VAL A 72 -34.06 -12.24 3.15
C VAL A 72 -34.75 -11.62 4.38
N ALA A 73 -35.52 -12.40 5.14
CA ALA A 73 -36.29 -11.84 6.25
C ALA A 73 -35.39 -11.32 7.40
N ASP A 74 -35.76 -10.17 7.98
CA ASP A 74 -34.99 -9.42 8.98
C ASP A 74 -35.11 -9.96 10.42
N GLY A 75 -35.98 -10.94 10.66
CA GLY A 75 -36.21 -11.54 11.97
C GLY A 75 -37.16 -10.78 12.88
N VAL A 76 -37.67 -9.61 12.47
CA VAL A 76 -38.57 -8.81 13.30
C VAL A 76 -39.98 -9.45 13.32
N PRO A 77 -40.53 -9.81 14.50
CA PRO A 77 -41.86 -10.42 14.56
C PRO A 77 -42.95 -9.46 14.05
N LYS A 78 -43.96 -9.99 13.36
CA LYS A 78 -45.01 -9.17 12.74
C LYS A 78 -45.78 -8.35 13.81
N GLY A 79 -45.69 -7.03 13.71
CA GLY A 79 -46.31 -6.09 14.66
C GLY A 79 -45.45 -5.76 15.88
N HIS A 80 -44.24 -6.30 15.96
CA HIS A 80 -43.23 -5.88 16.95
C HIS A 80 -42.73 -4.48 16.60
N VAL A 81 -42.60 -3.62 17.62
CA VAL A 81 -42.05 -2.28 17.48
C VAL A 81 -40.69 -2.29 18.18
N LEU A 82 -39.61 -2.14 17.40
CA LEU A 82 -38.26 -2.05 17.93
C LEU A 82 -38.17 -0.87 18.92
N SER A 83 -37.49 -1.11 20.04
CA SER A 83 -37.15 -0.07 21.00
C SER A 83 -36.15 0.94 20.41
N PRO A 84 -35.88 2.07 21.09
CA PRO A 84 -34.83 3.00 20.69
C PRO A 84 -33.41 2.44 20.73
N ASN A 85 -33.20 1.23 21.27
CA ASN A 85 -31.89 0.58 21.27
C ASN A 85 -31.60 -0.04 19.88
N PRO A 86 -30.60 0.45 19.13
CA PRO A 86 -30.31 -0.06 17.79
C PRO A 86 -29.90 -1.55 17.77
N ILE A 87 -29.37 -2.08 18.89
CA ILE A 87 -28.90 -3.47 19.00
C ILE A 87 -30.06 -4.48 18.92
N GLU A 88 -31.29 -4.12 19.31
CA GLU A 88 -32.43 -5.05 19.30
C GLU A 88 -32.73 -5.59 17.90
N GLY A 89 -32.65 -4.74 16.87
CA GLY A 89 -32.83 -5.16 15.48
C GLY A 89 -31.72 -6.10 15.02
N VAL A 90 -30.49 -5.88 15.50
CA VAL A 90 -29.31 -6.70 15.17
C VAL A 90 -29.42 -8.09 15.80
N GLU A 91 -29.80 -8.17 17.07
CA GLU A 91 -30.06 -9.43 17.81
C GLU A 91 -31.14 -10.28 17.13
N LEU A 92 -32.26 -9.67 16.74
CA LEU A 92 -33.36 -10.35 16.05
C LEU A 92 -32.93 -10.89 14.68
N PHE A 93 -32.11 -10.13 13.94
CA PHE A 93 -31.57 -10.52 12.65
C PHE A 93 -30.58 -11.69 12.75
N ILE A 94 -29.58 -11.60 13.63
CA ILE A 94 -28.54 -12.64 13.81
C ILE A 94 -29.18 -13.98 14.16
N LYS A 95 -30.17 -13.96 15.06
CA LYS A 95 -30.90 -15.14 15.54
C LYS A 95 -31.54 -16.00 14.44
N VAL A 96 -31.91 -15.40 13.30
CA VAL A 96 -32.62 -16.09 12.20
C VAL A 96 -31.80 -16.20 10.91
N SER A 97 -30.69 -15.47 10.82
CA SER A 97 -29.91 -15.33 9.58
C SER A 97 -29.47 -16.66 8.95
N PRO A 98 -28.92 -17.66 9.66
CA PRO A 98 -28.39 -18.87 9.04
C PRO A 98 -29.42 -19.67 8.23
N GLU A 99 -30.68 -19.66 8.65
CA GLU A 99 -31.78 -20.36 7.97
C GLU A 99 -32.39 -19.47 6.86
N ASN A 100 -32.56 -18.17 7.13
CA ASN A 100 -33.12 -17.24 6.15
C ASN A 100 -32.22 -17.08 4.92
N PHE A 101 -30.89 -17.04 5.09
CA PHE A 101 -29.95 -16.99 3.97
C PHE A 101 -29.88 -18.30 3.20
N ARG A 102 -29.94 -19.48 3.85
CA ARG A 102 -30.03 -20.78 3.14
C ARG A 102 -31.23 -20.81 2.16
N ARG A 103 -32.41 -20.37 2.60
CA ARG A 103 -33.60 -20.26 1.73
C ARG A 103 -33.42 -19.25 0.60
N GLY A 104 -32.77 -18.11 0.87
CA GLY A 104 -32.43 -17.13 -0.17
C GLY A 104 -31.49 -17.70 -1.25
N LEU A 105 -30.56 -18.57 -0.86
CA LEU A 105 -29.68 -19.29 -1.79
C LEU A 105 -30.45 -20.29 -2.66
N GLU A 106 -31.34 -21.09 -2.06
CA GLU A 106 -32.22 -22.00 -2.81
C GLU A 106 -33.08 -21.27 -3.85
N MET A 107 -33.64 -20.10 -3.47
CA MET A 107 -34.39 -19.24 -4.40
C MET A 107 -33.50 -18.69 -5.52
N ALA A 108 -32.28 -18.25 -5.20
CA ALA A 108 -31.33 -17.76 -6.19
C ALA A 108 -30.95 -18.85 -7.20
N GLU A 109 -30.68 -20.08 -6.76
CA GLU A 109 -30.39 -21.20 -7.65
C GLU A 109 -31.59 -21.58 -8.53
N ALA A 110 -32.78 -21.67 -7.94
CA ALA A 110 -34.00 -22.06 -8.65
C ALA A 110 -34.39 -21.06 -9.75
N GLU A 111 -34.25 -19.76 -9.49
CA GLU A 111 -34.63 -18.73 -10.46
C GLU A 111 -33.55 -18.44 -11.52
N ASN A 112 -32.26 -18.61 -11.21
CA ASN A 112 -31.18 -18.51 -12.20
C ASN A 112 -30.99 -19.80 -13.01
N GLY A 113 -31.51 -20.94 -12.53
CA GLY A 113 -31.28 -22.26 -13.13
C GLY A 113 -29.82 -22.73 -13.01
N MET A 114 -29.04 -22.14 -12.10
CA MET A 114 -27.60 -22.38 -11.94
C MET A 114 -27.24 -22.55 -10.47
N LYS A 115 -26.45 -23.58 -10.17
CA LYS A 115 -25.89 -23.81 -8.84
C LYS A 115 -24.92 -22.70 -8.44
N ILE A 116 -24.94 -22.33 -7.15
CA ILE A 116 -23.94 -21.43 -6.57
C ILE A 116 -22.56 -22.03 -6.77
N SER A 117 -21.60 -21.19 -7.15
CA SER A 117 -20.21 -21.57 -7.42
C SER A 117 -19.19 -20.85 -6.54
N CYS A 118 -19.64 -19.87 -5.74
CA CYS A 118 -18.87 -19.14 -4.72
C CYS A 118 -19.83 -18.31 -3.84
N LEU A 119 -19.50 -18.13 -2.56
CA LEU A 119 -20.12 -17.17 -1.67
C LEU A 119 -19.20 -15.97 -1.46
N LEU A 120 -19.73 -14.75 -1.64
CA LEU A 120 -19.07 -13.47 -1.33
C LEU A 120 -19.87 -12.78 -0.23
N THR A 121 -19.46 -12.88 1.04
CA THR A 121 -20.34 -12.51 2.17
C THR A 121 -19.80 -11.30 2.91
N ASP A 122 -20.64 -10.60 3.66
CA ASP A 122 -20.15 -9.75 4.73
C ASP A 122 -19.46 -10.61 5.81
N ALA A 123 -18.32 -10.16 6.32
CA ALA A 123 -17.53 -10.90 7.30
C ALA A 123 -18.21 -11.06 8.68
N PHE A 124 -19.18 -10.21 9.03
CA PHE A 124 -19.97 -10.38 10.25
C PHE A 124 -20.98 -11.54 10.16
N LEU A 125 -21.30 -12.04 8.96
CA LEU A 125 -22.19 -13.20 8.78
C LEU A 125 -21.42 -14.50 9.02
N THR A 126 -20.92 -14.72 10.25
CA THR A 126 -20.00 -15.82 10.62
C THR A 126 -20.51 -17.20 10.16
N PHE A 127 -21.80 -17.49 10.30
CA PHE A 127 -22.45 -18.73 9.82
C PHE A 127 -22.24 -19.06 8.33
N SER A 128 -21.77 -18.09 7.52
CA SER A 128 -21.53 -18.27 6.08
C SER A 128 -20.48 -19.34 5.80
N VAL A 129 -19.59 -19.62 6.75
CA VAL A 129 -18.58 -20.68 6.63
C VAL A 129 -19.23 -22.06 6.61
N GLU A 130 -20.14 -22.39 7.53
CA GLU A 130 -20.87 -23.66 7.51
C GLU A 130 -21.71 -23.79 6.24
N VAL A 131 -22.32 -22.69 5.77
CA VAL A 131 -23.10 -22.68 4.52
C VAL A 131 -22.21 -22.93 3.30
N ALA A 132 -20.98 -22.42 3.28
CA ALA A 132 -20.01 -22.70 2.21
C ALA A 132 -19.52 -24.15 2.23
N GLU A 133 -19.25 -24.68 3.43
CA GLU A 133 -18.85 -26.07 3.66
C GLU A 133 -19.98 -27.03 3.24
N ASP A 134 -21.23 -26.75 3.62
CA ASP A 134 -22.44 -27.51 3.22
C ASP A 134 -22.62 -27.54 1.69
N LEU A 135 -22.34 -26.43 1.01
CA LEU A 135 -22.46 -26.29 -0.45
C LEU A 135 -21.22 -26.78 -1.22
N HIS A 136 -20.11 -27.04 -0.52
CA HIS A 136 -18.79 -27.35 -1.09
C HIS A 136 -18.29 -26.28 -2.08
N VAL A 137 -18.46 -24.99 -1.76
CA VAL A 137 -18.06 -23.84 -2.61
C VAL A 137 -17.03 -22.94 -1.92
N PRO A 138 -16.19 -22.20 -2.68
CA PRO A 138 -15.30 -21.20 -2.10
C PRO A 138 -16.07 -20.08 -1.38
N TRP A 139 -15.56 -19.69 -0.22
CA TRP A 139 -16.11 -18.62 0.61
C TRP A 139 -15.15 -17.44 0.68
N ILE A 140 -15.66 -16.26 0.36
CA ILE A 140 -14.95 -14.99 0.37
C ILE A 140 -15.70 -14.02 1.30
N PRO A 141 -15.42 -14.00 2.61
CA PRO A 141 -15.89 -12.94 3.49
C PRO A 141 -15.23 -11.61 3.16
N VAL A 142 -16.02 -10.56 3.26
CA VAL A 142 -15.67 -9.18 2.94
C VAL A 142 -15.68 -8.36 4.23
N TRP A 143 -14.50 -7.92 4.67
CA TRP A 143 -14.34 -7.07 5.83
C TRP A 143 -14.63 -5.61 5.45
N SER A 144 -15.77 -5.07 5.90
CA SER A 144 -16.14 -3.66 5.69
C SER A 144 -15.55 -2.65 6.69
N PRO A 145 -15.26 -3.00 7.96
CA PRO A 145 -14.61 -2.08 8.90
C PRO A 145 -13.13 -1.84 8.56
N PHE A 146 -12.49 -0.87 9.24
CA PHE A 146 -11.02 -0.70 9.19
C PHE A 146 -10.35 -2.01 9.62
N PRO A 147 -9.41 -2.58 8.85
CA PRO A 147 -8.88 -3.90 9.21
C PRO A 147 -7.93 -3.94 10.43
N TYR A 148 -7.45 -2.80 10.97
CA TYR A 148 -6.95 -2.76 12.36
C TYR A 148 -7.96 -3.36 13.35
N SER A 149 -9.26 -3.09 13.16
CA SER A 149 -10.30 -3.65 14.03
C SER A 149 -10.46 -5.16 13.85
N LEU A 150 -10.04 -5.74 12.71
CA LEU A 150 -10.00 -7.19 12.52
C LEU A 150 -9.02 -7.84 13.50
N SER A 151 -7.84 -7.26 13.73
CA SER A 151 -6.90 -7.76 14.75
C SER A 151 -7.53 -7.85 16.14
N ALA A 152 -8.40 -6.91 16.51
CA ALA A 152 -9.10 -6.95 17.80
C ALA A 152 -10.10 -8.11 17.90
N HIS A 153 -10.66 -8.56 16.77
CA HIS A 153 -11.56 -9.71 16.70
C HIS A 153 -10.78 -11.03 16.60
N VAL A 154 -9.67 -11.07 15.85
CA VAL A 154 -8.75 -12.23 15.76
C VAL A 154 -8.15 -12.55 17.13
N TYR A 155 -7.77 -11.54 17.91
CA TYR A 155 -7.14 -11.71 19.22
C TYR A 155 -8.11 -11.55 20.41
N ILE A 156 -9.41 -11.65 20.17
CA ILE A 156 -10.43 -11.33 21.19
C ILE A 156 -10.27 -12.14 22.48
N ASP A 157 -9.95 -13.44 22.38
CA ASP A 157 -9.72 -14.30 23.54
C ASP A 157 -8.51 -13.87 24.37
N LEU A 158 -7.42 -13.46 23.71
CA LEU A 158 -6.19 -12.98 24.37
C LEU A 158 -6.43 -11.65 25.08
N ILE A 159 -7.15 -10.73 24.44
CA ILE A 159 -7.57 -9.45 25.03
C ILE A 159 -8.40 -9.71 26.30
N ARG A 160 -9.39 -10.59 26.21
CA ARG A 160 -10.31 -10.90 27.33
C ARG A 160 -9.60 -11.55 28.50
N GLN A 161 -8.78 -12.57 28.24
CA GLN A 161 -7.99 -13.25 29.29
C GLN A 161 -7.10 -12.27 30.05
N ARG A 162 -6.55 -11.27 29.37
CA ARG A 162 -5.59 -10.31 29.95
C ARG A 162 -6.25 -9.13 30.66
N PHE A 163 -7.33 -8.57 30.11
CA PHE A 163 -7.86 -7.27 30.53
C PHE A 163 -9.28 -7.28 31.13
N VAL A 164 -10.06 -8.35 30.98
CA VAL A 164 -11.41 -8.45 31.59
C VAL A 164 -11.36 -9.08 32.99
N ASN A 165 -10.42 -10.00 33.23
CA ASN A 165 -10.32 -10.76 34.48
C ASN A 165 -9.35 -10.16 35.50
N ASN A 166 -8.59 -9.13 35.13
CA ASN A 166 -7.63 -8.45 35.98
C ASN A 166 -8.03 -6.96 36.04
N GLU A 167 -8.11 -6.37 37.23
CA GLU A 167 -8.37 -4.92 37.41
C GLU A 167 -7.14 -4.11 36.96
N VAL A 168 -6.97 -3.98 35.63
CA VAL A 168 -5.79 -3.38 34.99
C VAL A 168 -6.11 -1.95 34.56
N GLU A 169 -5.21 -1.02 34.85
CA GLU A 169 -5.30 0.36 34.38
C GLU A 169 -5.33 0.44 32.85
N ASP A 170 -5.89 1.52 32.31
CA ASP A 170 -5.97 1.73 30.86
C ASP A 170 -4.58 1.77 30.20
N THR A 171 -4.24 0.65 29.57
CA THR A 171 -2.91 0.30 29.08
C THR A 171 -2.94 -0.01 27.59
N THR A 172 -1.78 0.06 26.95
CA THR A 172 -1.58 -0.22 25.53
C THR A 172 -1.70 -1.71 25.22
N LEU A 173 -2.31 -2.05 24.08
CA LEU A 173 -2.50 -3.41 23.58
C LEU A 173 -1.23 -3.95 22.90
N GLU A 174 -0.07 -3.75 23.52
CA GLU A 174 1.25 -4.15 23.00
C GLU A 174 1.38 -5.65 22.71
N CYS A 175 0.56 -6.48 23.36
CA CYS A 175 0.50 -7.92 23.11
C CYS A 175 -0.38 -8.31 21.93
N ILE A 176 -1.04 -7.37 21.24
CA ILE A 176 -1.95 -7.63 20.14
C ILE A 176 -1.36 -7.07 18.83
N PRO A 177 -0.99 -7.94 17.88
CA PRO A 177 -0.59 -7.55 16.53
C PRO A 177 -1.55 -6.53 15.89
N GLY A 178 -1.04 -5.36 15.51
CA GLY A 178 -1.80 -4.26 14.90
C GLY A 178 -2.30 -3.20 15.87
N LEU A 179 -2.34 -3.48 17.17
CA LEU A 179 -2.98 -2.60 18.17
C LEU A 179 -2.00 -2.04 19.21
N SER A 180 -0.69 -2.20 19.04
CA SER A 180 0.30 -1.81 20.07
C SER A 180 0.29 -0.33 20.48
N GLN A 181 -0.32 0.55 19.69
CA GLN A 181 -0.53 1.96 19.99
C GLN A 181 -1.95 2.31 20.48
N MET A 182 -2.90 1.36 20.41
CA MET A 182 -4.25 1.50 20.95
C MET A 182 -4.30 1.06 22.41
N ARG A 183 -5.18 1.68 23.18
CA ARG A 183 -5.44 1.38 24.59
C ARG A 183 -6.59 0.40 24.73
N VAL A 184 -6.68 -0.26 25.89
CA VAL A 184 -7.84 -1.11 26.24
C VAL A 184 -9.15 -0.32 26.14
N SER A 185 -9.17 0.95 26.57
CA SER A 185 -10.36 1.83 26.44
C SER A 185 -10.70 2.27 25.01
N ASP A 186 -9.80 2.11 24.04
CA ASP A 186 -10.07 2.40 22.63
C ASP A 186 -10.85 1.25 21.94
N LEU A 187 -10.95 0.08 22.57
CA LEU A 187 -11.67 -1.07 22.05
C LEU A 187 -13.19 -0.92 22.23
N PRO A 188 -14.01 -1.38 21.27
CA PRO A 188 -15.45 -1.46 21.47
C PRO A 188 -15.76 -2.37 22.66
N MET A 189 -16.42 -1.79 23.67
CA MET A 189 -16.78 -2.51 24.90
C MET A 189 -17.84 -3.60 24.62
N GLU A 190 -18.61 -3.46 23.55
CA GLU A 190 -19.53 -4.45 23.00
C GLU A 190 -18.74 -5.48 22.17
N GLY A 191 -19.01 -6.78 22.35
CA GLY A 191 -18.23 -7.87 21.74
C GLY A 191 -16.88 -8.15 22.40
N ILE A 192 -15.98 -7.16 22.50
CA ILE A 192 -14.58 -7.40 22.86
C ILE A 192 -14.35 -7.48 24.37
N LEU A 193 -14.79 -6.46 25.14
CA LEU A 193 -14.54 -6.41 26.59
C LEU A 193 -15.77 -6.75 27.47
N GLY A 194 -16.97 -6.70 26.90
CA GLY A 194 -18.24 -6.90 27.60
C GLY A 194 -18.64 -8.38 27.78
N ASP A 195 -19.91 -8.60 28.15
CA ASP A 195 -20.47 -9.95 28.23
C ASP A 195 -20.76 -10.53 26.82
N ILE A 196 -20.20 -11.71 26.55
CA ILE A 196 -20.38 -12.48 25.30
C ILE A 196 -21.55 -13.48 25.42
N GLU A 197 -21.89 -13.91 26.63
CA GLU A 197 -22.98 -14.85 26.84
C GLU A 197 -24.34 -14.15 26.73
N GLY A 198 -24.42 -12.90 27.19
CA GLY A 198 -25.64 -12.08 27.21
C GLY A 198 -26.11 -11.45 25.89
N SER A 199 -25.37 -11.53 24.79
CA SER A 199 -25.72 -10.91 23.48
C SER A 199 -25.27 -11.77 22.29
N LEU A 200 -26.17 -11.99 21.32
CA LEU A 200 -25.82 -12.66 20.06
C LEU A 200 -24.94 -11.78 19.18
N PHE A 201 -25.08 -10.46 19.25
CA PHE A 201 -24.19 -9.53 18.57
C PHE A 201 -22.77 -9.59 19.16
N SER A 202 -22.61 -9.52 20.49
CA SER A 202 -21.30 -9.72 21.14
C SER A 202 -20.68 -11.08 20.77
N ARG A 203 -21.48 -12.14 20.71
CA ARG A 203 -21.01 -13.48 20.33
C ARG A 203 -20.58 -13.55 18.87
N MET A 204 -21.38 -13.03 17.95
CA MET A 204 -21.04 -12.94 16.53
C MET A 204 -19.70 -12.20 16.34
N LEU A 205 -19.49 -11.07 17.03
CA LEU A 205 -18.20 -10.36 17.02
C LEU A 205 -17.06 -11.21 17.57
N SER A 206 -17.29 -12.02 18.62
CA SER A 206 -16.26 -12.94 19.13
C SER A 206 -15.95 -14.13 18.22
N GLU A 207 -16.91 -14.55 17.41
CA GLU A 207 -16.73 -15.66 16.45
C GLU A 207 -15.96 -15.24 15.19
N VAL A 208 -15.96 -13.94 14.82
CA VAL A 208 -15.24 -13.41 13.64
C VAL A 208 -13.80 -13.93 13.57
N GLY A 209 -13.04 -13.82 14.67
CA GLY A 209 -11.64 -14.20 14.72
C GLY A 209 -11.37 -15.70 14.54
N SER A 210 -12.29 -16.55 14.99
CA SER A 210 -12.16 -18.02 14.89
C SER A 210 -12.73 -18.59 13.58
N VAL A 211 -13.62 -17.84 12.91
CA VAL A 211 -14.31 -18.26 11.70
C VAL A 211 -13.60 -17.81 10.42
N LEU A 212 -13.06 -16.59 10.36
CA LEU A 212 -12.38 -16.08 9.16
C LEU A 212 -11.19 -16.93 8.65
N PRO A 213 -10.39 -17.62 9.49
CA PRO A 213 -9.34 -18.54 9.01
C PRO A 213 -9.83 -19.73 8.17
N ARG A 214 -11.15 -20.03 8.16
CA ARG A 214 -11.77 -21.07 7.31
C ARG A 214 -12.16 -20.53 5.91
N ALA A 215 -11.91 -19.25 5.63
CA ALA A 215 -12.19 -18.63 4.33
C ALA A 215 -11.29 -19.16 3.21
N SER A 216 -11.80 -19.14 1.98
CA SER A 216 -10.99 -19.36 0.78
C SER A 216 -10.16 -18.12 0.39
N ALA A 217 -10.62 -16.92 0.79
CA ALA A 217 -9.86 -15.67 0.82
C ALA A 217 -10.65 -14.65 1.66
N VAL A 218 -9.99 -13.80 2.46
CA VAL A 218 -10.65 -12.65 3.10
C VAL A 218 -10.40 -11.40 2.25
N GLN A 219 -11.45 -10.63 1.95
CA GLN A 219 -11.38 -9.45 1.08
C GLN A 219 -11.66 -8.19 1.89
N SER A 220 -10.76 -7.22 1.95
CA SER A 220 -11.09 -5.94 2.60
C SER A 220 -11.79 -5.00 1.61
N LEU A 221 -12.83 -4.28 2.05
CA LEU A 221 -13.59 -3.34 1.19
C LEU A 221 -12.82 -2.07 0.85
N ASP A 222 -11.93 -1.71 1.76
CA ASP A 222 -10.86 -0.77 1.53
C ASP A 222 -10.20 -1.11 0.16
N GLU A 223 -9.79 -2.37 -0.10
CA GLU A 223 -8.98 -2.76 -1.29
C GLU A 223 -9.65 -2.43 -2.64
N ILE A 224 -10.97 -2.33 -2.61
CA ILE A 224 -11.86 -2.16 -3.74
C ILE A 224 -12.19 -0.67 -3.96
N LEU A 225 -12.20 0.14 -2.91
CA LEU A 225 -12.40 1.59 -3.01
C LEU A 225 -11.05 2.31 -3.28
N PRO A 226 -11.06 3.55 -3.83
CA PRO A 226 -9.82 4.27 -4.08
C PRO A 226 -9.15 4.99 -2.90
N ASN A 227 -9.62 4.86 -1.66
CA ASN A 227 -9.03 5.56 -0.51
C ASN A 227 -9.13 4.71 0.78
N ILE A 228 -8.12 4.87 1.65
CA ILE A 228 -7.90 4.26 2.99
C ILE A 228 -7.14 2.91 2.98
N LYS A 229 -5.92 2.94 3.56
CA LYS A 229 -5.20 1.83 4.18
C LYS A 229 -5.44 1.88 5.69
N ALA A 230 -5.40 0.73 6.32
CA ALA A 230 -4.86 0.57 7.67
C ALA A 230 -3.78 -0.56 7.63
N TYR A 231 -3.22 -1.03 8.77
CA TYR A 231 -1.93 -1.77 8.82
C TYR A 231 -1.91 -3.19 9.44
N ASP A 232 -1.30 -4.06 8.64
CA ASP A 232 -0.97 -5.44 8.89
C ASP A 232 0.10 -5.57 9.98
N VAL A 233 0.11 -6.67 10.73
CA VAL A 233 1.24 -7.01 11.61
C VAL A 233 1.59 -8.48 11.50
N ALA A 234 2.90 -8.71 11.43
CA ALA A 234 3.61 -9.98 11.30
C ALA A 234 4.20 -10.51 12.63
N ASP A 235 4.21 -11.85 12.75
CA ASP A 235 5.15 -12.78 13.43
C ASP A 235 5.59 -12.62 14.91
N GLY A 236 5.51 -13.75 15.64
CA GLY A 236 6.08 -14.02 16.98
C GLY A 236 5.07 -13.97 18.16
N VAL A 237 5.38 -14.24 19.46
CA VAL A 237 6.55 -14.73 20.26
C VAL A 237 5.99 -15.21 21.65
N PRO A 238 6.49 -16.22 22.42
CA PRO A 238 7.47 -17.31 22.20
C PRO A 238 6.98 -18.75 22.57
N LYS A 239 7.92 -19.71 22.51
CA LYS A 239 7.99 -21.10 23.05
C LYS A 239 6.97 -21.54 24.14
N GLY A 240 6.02 -22.41 23.76
CA GLY A 240 5.17 -23.14 24.73
C GLY A 240 4.13 -24.12 24.14
N HIS A 241 4.57 -25.15 23.39
CA HIS A 241 3.73 -26.20 22.74
C HIS A 241 2.67 -25.72 21.72
N VAL A 242 2.94 -26.03 20.45
CA VAL A 242 2.28 -25.46 19.27
C VAL A 242 1.58 -26.52 18.44
N LEU A 243 0.34 -26.27 17.97
CA LEU A 243 -0.19 -26.87 16.73
C LEU A 243 -1.26 -26.00 16.02
N PHE A 244 -0.83 -24.86 15.46
CA PHE A 244 -1.45 -24.22 14.28
C PHE A 244 -0.56 -24.49 13.04
N PRO A 245 -1.09 -24.60 11.80
CA PRO A 245 -0.40 -24.34 10.52
C PRO A 245 -0.45 -22.83 10.12
N ASN A 246 0.18 -22.40 9.01
CA ASN A 246 0.57 -21.00 8.69
C ASN A 246 -0.48 -20.10 7.93
N PRO A 247 -0.23 -18.79 7.62
CA PRO A 247 -1.11 -17.70 8.04
C PRO A 247 -1.58 -16.79 6.89
N ILE A 248 -2.29 -15.69 7.18
CA ILE A 248 -2.25 -14.49 6.33
C ILE A 248 -2.12 -13.23 7.19
N GLU A 249 -0.87 -12.94 7.55
CA GLU A 249 -0.40 -11.58 7.81
C GLU A 249 0.09 -11.04 6.44
N GLY A 250 -0.63 -10.07 5.88
CA GLY A 250 -0.25 -9.39 4.64
C GLY A 250 -1.27 -8.37 4.10
N VAL A 251 -2.45 -8.22 4.72
CA VAL A 251 -3.65 -7.64 4.07
C VAL A 251 -3.66 -6.11 4.07
N GLU A 252 -2.95 -5.51 5.00
CA GLU A 252 -3.14 -4.12 5.35
C GLU A 252 -1.90 -3.28 5.05
N LEU A 253 -1.76 -2.93 3.78
CA LEU A 253 -0.80 -1.94 3.31
C LEU A 253 -1.13 -1.39 1.91
N PHE A 254 -2.28 -1.67 1.30
CA PHE A 254 -2.67 -1.16 -0.04
C PHE A 254 -3.88 -0.26 -0.05
N ILE A 255 -4.08 0.61 -1.08
CA ILE A 255 -5.07 1.74 -1.23
C ILE A 255 -4.66 3.17 -0.76
N LYS A 256 -4.70 4.23 -1.58
CA LYS A 256 -4.52 4.42 -3.03
C LYS A 256 -4.28 5.93 -3.22
N VAL A 257 -3.51 6.28 -4.23
CA VAL A 257 -3.44 7.64 -4.78
C VAL A 257 -4.46 7.72 -5.91
N SER A 258 -5.28 8.78 -5.98
CA SER A 258 -6.12 9.00 -7.16
C SER A 258 -5.36 9.78 -8.25
N PRO A 259 -5.43 9.37 -9.53
CA PRO A 259 -4.92 10.15 -10.66
C PRO A 259 -5.54 11.55 -10.77
N GLU A 260 -6.73 11.73 -10.20
CA GLU A 260 -7.53 12.97 -10.26
C GLU A 260 -6.98 14.06 -9.33
N ASN A 261 -6.39 13.69 -8.19
CA ASN A 261 -5.65 14.61 -7.33
C ASN A 261 -4.28 15.01 -7.93
N PHE A 262 -3.65 14.11 -8.71
CA PHE A 262 -2.47 14.48 -9.50
C PHE A 262 -2.84 15.42 -10.66
N ARG A 263 -3.94 15.13 -11.38
CA ARG A 263 -4.45 15.99 -12.45
C ARG A 263 -4.85 17.38 -11.93
N ARG A 264 -5.66 17.50 -10.88
CA ARG A 264 -5.90 18.80 -10.20
C ARG A 264 -4.61 19.42 -9.68
N GLY A 265 -3.65 18.59 -9.27
CA GLY A 265 -2.32 19.03 -8.86
C GLY A 265 -1.49 19.65 -9.99
N LEU A 266 -1.71 19.23 -11.23
CA LEU A 266 -1.10 19.77 -12.46
C LEU A 266 -1.88 21.01 -12.93
N GLU A 267 -3.21 20.90 -13.02
CA GLU A 267 -4.12 22.00 -13.42
C GLU A 267 -4.01 23.22 -12.48
N MET A 268 -3.82 23.02 -11.18
CA MET A 268 -3.57 24.11 -10.23
C MET A 268 -2.18 24.73 -10.38
N ALA A 269 -1.16 23.96 -10.77
CA ALA A 269 0.17 24.49 -11.07
C ALA A 269 0.18 25.29 -12.39
N GLU A 270 -0.63 24.88 -13.37
CA GLU A 270 -0.88 25.64 -14.60
C GLU A 270 -1.70 26.92 -14.32
N ALA A 271 -2.70 26.86 -13.43
CA ALA A 271 -3.53 28.01 -13.07
C ALA A 271 -2.78 29.08 -12.25
N GLU A 272 -1.82 28.71 -11.40
CA GLU A 272 -1.03 29.67 -10.60
C GLU A 272 0.17 30.26 -11.36
N ASN A 273 0.59 29.66 -12.47
CA ASN A 273 1.61 30.22 -13.38
C ASN A 273 1.16 31.52 -14.09
N VAL A 274 -0.09 31.95 -13.95
CA VAL A 274 -0.62 33.20 -14.52
C VAL A 274 -0.04 34.46 -13.86
N TYR A 275 0.56 34.36 -12.65
CA TYR A 275 1.03 35.52 -11.88
C TYR A 275 2.55 35.77 -11.84
N LEU A 276 3.37 34.95 -12.51
CA LEU A 276 4.82 35.20 -12.61
C LEU A 276 5.27 35.43 -14.05
N THR A 277 5.34 36.73 -14.39
CA THR A 277 6.02 37.34 -15.54
C THR A 277 5.52 37.01 -16.95
N HIS A 278 4.96 38.04 -17.60
CA HIS A 278 4.81 38.11 -19.06
C HIS A 278 6.16 37.83 -19.78
N HIS A 279 6.20 36.81 -20.62
CA HIS A 279 6.66 36.92 -22.01
C HIS A 279 6.27 35.68 -22.85
N ASN A 280 5.51 35.94 -23.92
CA ASN A 280 5.14 35.07 -25.05
C ASN A 280 5.74 33.66 -25.15
N VAL A 281 4.93 32.62 -24.94
CA VAL A 281 4.62 31.61 -26.00
C VAL A 281 3.15 31.21 -25.87
N SER A 282 2.46 31.13 -27.00
CA SER A 282 1.09 30.60 -27.13
C SER A 282 1.12 29.11 -27.47
N ASP A 283 0.39 28.27 -26.74
CA ASP A 283 -0.54 27.29 -27.33
C ASP A 283 -1.39 26.61 -26.24
N ASP A 284 -2.64 26.29 -26.58
CA ASP A 284 -3.57 25.59 -25.69
C ASP A 284 -3.10 24.14 -25.44
N GLY A 285 -2.72 23.84 -24.20
CA GLY A 285 -2.01 22.62 -23.81
C GLY A 285 -2.80 21.32 -23.96
N ASN A 286 -2.73 20.69 -25.13
CA ASN A 286 -3.26 19.34 -25.33
C ASN A 286 -2.40 18.29 -24.60
N LEU A 287 -2.97 17.67 -23.55
CA LEU A 287 -2.36 16.58 -22.74
C LEU A 287 -1.81 15.39 -23.55
N SER A 288 -2.17 15.24 -24.84
CA SER A 288 -1.59 14.20 -25.71
C SER A 288 -0.15 14.49 -26.18
N ALA A 289 0.43 15.65 -25.86
CA ALA A 289 1.77 16.05 -26.30
C ALA A 289 2.87 15.92 -25.22
N GLN A 290 2.51 15.72 -23.94
CA GLN A 290 3.46 15.75 -22.83
C GLN A 290 4.33 14.47 -22.76
N THR A 291 5.62 14.64 -22.44
CA THR A 291 6.59 13.54 -22.26
C THR A 291 7.39 13.71 -20.98
N PHE A 292 7.56 12.64 -20.21
CA PHE A 292 8.28 12.62 -18.94
C PHE A 292 9.62 11.90 -19.10
N GLY A 293 10.70 12.51 -18.63
CA GLY A 293 11.98 11.81 -18.40
C GLY A 293 12.02 11.30 -16.97
N CYS A 294 12.18 9.99 -16.78
CA CYS A 294 12.28 9.33 -15.47
C CYS A 294 13.73 8.87 -15.26
N VAL A 295 14.46 9.49 -14.32
CA VAL A 295 15.89 9.28 -14.08
C VAL A 295 16.12 8.44 -12.81
N ALA A 296 16.50 7.17 -12.96
CA ALA A 296 16.63 6.22 -11.84
C ALA A 296 18.03 6.22 -11.21
N PHE A 297 18.10 6.18 -9.87
CA PHE A 297 19.30 5.71 -9.16
C PHE A 297 19.34 4.18 -9.27
N PRO A 298 20.38 3.56 -9.88
CA PRO A 298 20.32 2.19 -10.38
C PRO A 298 20.47 1.09 -9.31
N PHE A 299 20.78 1.46 -8.06
CA PHE A 299 21.22 0.56 -6.99
C PHE A 299 20.14 0.31 -5.92
N GLY A 300 20.18 -0.86 -5.28
CA GLY A 300 19.25 -1.23 -4.21
C GLY A 300 17.80 -1.29 -4.70
N SER A 301 16.87 -0.76 -3.89
CA SER A 301 15.42 -0.74 -4.16
C SER A 301 14.94 0.52 -4.90
N HIS A 302 15.83 1.49 -5.16
CA HIS A 302 15.50 2.76 -5.81
C HIS A 302 14.91 2.62 -7.22
N PRO A 303 15.45 1.77 -8.13
CA PRO A 303 14.90 1.65 -9.49
C PRO A 303 13.46 1.16 -9.50
N LEU A 304 13.14 0.22 -8.61
CA LEU A 304 11.81 -0.39 -8.50
C LEU A 304 10.77 0.62 -7.99
N SER A 305 11.19 1.50 -7.07
CA SER A 305 10.37 2.58 -6.53
C SER A 305 9.97 3.58 -7.62
N LEU A 306 10.96 4.06 -8.40
CA LEU A 306 10.69 4.99 -9.51
C LEU A 306 9.92 4.32 -10.67
N LEU A 307 10.20 3.05 -10.97
CA LEU A 307 9.45 2.30 -11.99
C LEU A 307 7.99 2.13 -11.60
N THR A 308 7.71 1.81 -10.33
CA THR A 308 6.33 1.66 -9.84
C THR A 308 5.54 2.96 -9.94
N LEU A 309 6.17 4.10 -9.61
CA LEU A 309 5.57 5.41 -9.84
C LEU A 309 5.31 5.64 -11.33
N SER A 310 6.30 5.38 -12.19
CA SER A 310 6.21 5.56 -13.64
C SER A 310 5.07 4.74 -14.25
N LEU A 311 4.91 3.47 -13.84
CA LEU A 311 3.80 2.60 -14.26
C LEU A 311 2.42 3.13 -13.82
N LYS A 312 2.30 3.64 -12.58
CA LYS A 312 1.05 4.24 -12.09
C LYS A 312 0.68 5.50 -12.88
N LEU A 313 1.66 6.36 -13.17
CA LEU A 313 1.46 7.56 -13.99
C LEU A 313 1.12 7.22 -15.45
N ALA A 314 1.82 6.25 -16.04
CA ALA A 314 1.58 5.79 -17.41
C ALA A 314 0.19 5.18 -17.59
N ASN A 315 -0.28 4.39 -16.63
CA ASN A 315 -1.63 3.83 -16.63
C ASN A 315 -2.71 4.90 -16.35
N GLY A 316 -2.42 5.88 -15.49
CA GLY A 316 -3.32 7.00 -15.21
C GLY A 316 -3.43 8.03 -16.34
N ALA A 317 -2.42 8.11 -17.21
CA ALA A 317 -2.37 9.02 -18.36
C ALA A 317 -1.86 8.31 -19.63
N PRO A 318 -2.67 7.44 -20.29
CA PRO A 318 -2.24 6.63 -21.43
C PRO A 318 -1.75 7.40 -22.66
N SER A 319 -2.08 8.70 -22.77
CA SER A 319 -1.60 9.58 -23.85
C SER A 319 -0.20 10.17 -23.60
N VAL A 320 0.23 10.22 -22.34
CA VAL A 320 1.52 10.80 -21.91
C VAL A 320 2.61 9.75 -22.07
N HIS A 321 3.76 10.15 -22.61
CA HIS A 321 4.89 9.24 -22.85
C HIS A 321 5.93 9.33 -21.73
N PHE A 322 6.53 8.21 -21.36
CA PHE A 322 7.52 8.11 -20.28
C PHE A 322 8.81 7.46 -20.80
N SER A 323 9.91 8.18 -20.70
CA SER A 323 11.26 7.68 -21.01
C SER A 323 11.92 7.28 -19.69
N PHE A 324 12.10 5.99 -19.45
CA PHE A 324 12.70 5.45 -18.22
C PHE A 324 14.20 5.20 -18.42
N LEU A 325 15.03 6.06 -17.83
CA LEU A 325 16.48 6.07 -17.97
C LEU A 325 17.12 5.40 -16.75
N ASN A 326 17.93 4.38 -17.00
CA ASN A 326 18.60 3.59 -15.96
C ASN A 326 19.79 2.83 -16.59
N ILE A 327 20.69 2.25 -15.79
CA ILE A 327 21.80 1.46 -16.34
C ILE A 327 21.29 0.15 -16.95
N GLN A 328 21.92 -0.31 -18.03
CA GLN A 328 21.52 -1.52 -18.77
C GLN A 328 21.27 -2.74 -17.88
N LYS A 329 22.17 -3.04 -16.93
CA LYS A 329 22.02 -4.17 -16.00
C LYS A 329 20.74 -4.07 -15.15
N SER A 330 20.39 -2.85 -14.73
CA SER A 330 19.22 -2.58 -13.89
C SER A 330 17.94 -2.58 -14.73
N ASN A 331 17.94 -1.98 -15.93
CA ASN A 331 16.84 -2.12 -16.90
C ASN A 331 16.57 -3.59 -17.26
N HIS A 332 17.60 -4.37 -17.60
CA HIS A 332 17.44 -5.78 -17.87
C HIS A 332 16.79 -6.49 -16.67
N SER A 333 17.27 -6.27 -15.44
CA SER A 333 16.68 -6.88 -14.24
C SER A 333 15.22 -6.48 -13.96
N LEU A 334 14.79 -5.28 -14.38
CA LEU A 334 13.44 -4.77 -14.17
C LEU A 334 12.45 -5.21 -15.26
N PHE A 335 12.91 -5.30 -16.51
CA PHE A 335 12.05 -5.44 -17.68
C PHE A 335 12.20 -6.78 -18.43
N SER A 336 13.30 -7.53 -18.27
CA SER A 336 13.50 -8.81 -18.98
C SER A 336 12.68 -9.97 -18.39
N THR A 337 12.09 -9.79 -17.22
CA THR A 337 11.26 -10.79 -16.52
C THR A 337 9.76 -10.67 -16.85
N ALA A 338 9.38 -9.69 -17.68
CA ALA A 338 8.03 -9.59 -18.23
C ALA A 338 7.78 -10.67 -19.31
N LYS A 339 6.66 -11.39 -19.23
CA LYS A 339 6.26 -12.35 -20.28
C LYS A 339 5.91 -11.60 -21.58
N PRO A 340 6.02 -12.24 -22.77
CA PRO A 340 5.68 -11.59 -24.05
C PRO A 340 4.24 -11.05 -24.12
N ASP A 341 3.30 -11.69 -23.43
CA ASP A 341 1.88 -11.30 -23.37
C ASP A 341 1.60 -10.20 -22.33
N MET A 342 2.64 -9.77 -21.60
CA MET A 342 2.57 -8.98 -20.40
C MET A 342 3.14 -7.58 -20.68
N MET A 343 2.43 -6.85 -21.55
CA MET A 343 2.84 -5.52 -21.98
C MET A 343 3.10 -4.60 -20.78
N ILE A 344 4.36 -4.18 -20.65
CA ILE A 344 4.71 -2.89 -20.04
C ILE A 344 3.78 -1.84 -20.67
N SER A 345 3.23 -0.93 -19.86
CA SER A 345 2.29 0.09 -20.33
C SER A 345 2.82 0.72 -21.63
N PRO A 346 2.04 0.73 -22.73
CA PRO A 346 2.57 0.94 -24.09
C PRO A 346 3.21 2.32 -24.32
N ASN A 347 3.05 3.22 -23.34
CA ASN A 347 3.59 4.56 -23.26
C ASN A 347 4.84 4.70 -22.38
N ILE A 348 5.41 3.61 -21.83
CA ILE A 348 6.76 3.61 -21.21
C ILE A 348 7.77 2.99 -22.17
N LYS A 349 8.90 3.68 -22.38
CA LYS A 349 10.06 3.18 -23.12
C LYS A 349 11.33 3.30 -22.29
N THR A 350 12.15 2.26 -22.31
CA THR A 350 13.40 2.17 -21.53
C THR A 350 14.60 2.65 -22.30
N TYR A 351 15.52 3.34 -21.61
CA TYR A 351 16.76 3.87 -22.16
C TYR A 351 17.93 3.45 -21.27
N ASP A 352 18.91 2.78 -21.88
CA ASP A 352 20.11 2.28 -21.20
C ASP A 352 21.19 3.37 -21.17
N VAL A 353 21.53 3.85 -19.97
CA VAL A 353 22.69 4.72 -19.75
C VAL A 353 23.92 3.92 -19.30
N VAL A 354 25.12 4.44 -19.58
CA VAL A 354 26.38 3.81 -19.17
C VAL A 354 26.55 3.92 -17.65
N ASP A 355 26.97 2.82 -17.01
CA ASP A 355 27.09 2.71 -15.55
C ASP A 355 28.33 3.39 -14.94
N GLY A 356 29.22 3.91 -15.77
CA GLY A 356 30.45 4.59 -15.36
C GLY A 356 31.64 3.66 -15.07
N VAL A 357 31.46 2.33 -15.19
CA VAL A 357 32.54 1.36 -14.99
C VAL A 357 33.41 1.27 -16.25
N PRO A 358 34.73 1.52 -16.18
CA PRO A 358 35.61 1.42 -17.35
C PRO A 358 35.70 -0.01 -17.89
N GLU A 359 35.86 -0.15 -19.21
CA GLU A 359 35.99 -1.47 -19.85
C GLU A 359 37.20 -2.24 -19.29
N GLY A 360 36.96 -3.49 -18.86
CA GLY A 360 37.96 -4.34 -18.22
C GLY A 360 38.25 -4.03 -16.75
N HIS A 361 37.62 -3.01 -16.15
CA HIS A 361 37.73 -2.74 -14.72
C HIS A 361 36.99 -3.80 -13.89
N VAL A 362 37.65 -4.29 -12.84
CA VAL A 362 37.08 -5.26 -11.90
C VAL A 362 36.77 -4.54 -10.59
N LEU A 363 35.48 -4.39 -10.30
CA LEU A 363 35.00 -3.79 -9.04
C LEU A 363 35.51 -4.60 -7.84
N SER A 364 35.92 -3.89 -6.79
CA SER A 364 36.25 -4.49 -5.49
C SER A 364 35.01 -5.03 -4.77
N SER A 365 35.22 -5.66 -3.61
CA SER A 365 34.13 -6.08 -2.72
C SER A 365 33.41 -4.93 -2.01
N ASN A 366 33.85 -3.68 -2.19
CA ASN A 366 33.17 -2.51 -1.61
C ASN A 366 31.97 -2.11 -2.51
N PRO A 367 30.71 -2.26 -2.06
CA PRO A 367 29.54 -1.92 -2.88
C PRO A 367 29.48 -0.44 -3.27
N ILE A 368 30.16 0.44 -2.53
CA ILE A 368 30.21 1.88 -2.80
C ILE A 368 31.04 2.21 -4.05
N GLU A 369 32.00 1.38 -4.47
CA GLU A 369 32.85 1.69 -5.65
C GLU A 369 32.03 1.84 -6.94
N ALA A 370 31.07 0.95 -7.17
CA ALA A 370 30.17 1.03 -8.32
C ALA A 370 29.30 2.30 -8.26
N VAL A 371 28.88 2.69 -7.06
CA VAL A 371 28.10 3.92 -6.82
C VAL A 371 28.94 5.16 -7.14
N GLU A 372 30.19 5.22 -6.66
CA GLU A 372 31.12 6.33 -6.93
C GLU A 372 31.42 6.50 -8.42
N LEU A 373 31.71 5.39 -9.14
CA LEU A 373 31.94 5.40 -10.58
C LEU A 373 30.70 5.86 -11.37
N PHE A 374 29.52 5.36 -11.00
CA PHE A 374 28.25 5.78 -11.57
C PHE A 374 28.01 7.28 -11.36
N ILE A 375 28.13 7.78 -10.12
CA ILE A 375 27.87 9.20 -9.80
C ILE A 375 28.79 10.11 -10.60
N LYS A 376 30.07 9.75 -10.70
CA LYS A 376 31.07 10.51 -11.45
C LYS A 376 30.73 10.67 -12.94
N ALA A 377 30.09 9.67 -13.54
CA ALA A 377 29.72 9.67 -14.97
C ALA A 377 28.27 10.14 -15.22
N SER A 378 27.42 10.13 -14.20
CA SER A 378 25.96 10.26 -14.33
C SER A 378 25.46 11.51 -15.06
N PRO A 379 25.90 12.76 -14.75
CA PRO A 379 25.29 13.95 -15.35
C PRO A 379 25.32 13.94 -16.88
N GLU A 380 26.49 13.68 -17.47
CA GLU A 380 26.65 13.58 -18.92
C GLU A 380 25.99 12.32 -19.51
N ASN A 381 26.07 11.18 -18.80
CA ASN A 381 25.48 9.93 -19.27
C ASN A 381 23.94 10.01 -19.35
N PHE A 382 23.27 10.61 -18.37
CA PHE A 382 21.81 10.81 -18.42
C PHE A 382 21.42 11.89 -19.42
N LYS A 383 22.19 12.97 -19.55
CA LYS A 383 21.92 14.02 -20.54
C LYS A 383 22.03 13.49 -21.97
N ARG A 384 23.23 13.04 -22.35
CA ARG A 384 23.57 12.69 -23.74
C ARG A 384 23.23 11.25 -24.11
N GLY A 385 23.48 10.31 -23.20
CA GLY A 385 23.19 8.89 -23.42
C GLY A 385 21.74 8.48 -23.15
N GLY A 386 20.96 9.33 -22.47
CA GLY A 386 19.57 9.06 -22.09
C GLY A 386 18.58 10.04 -22.69
N LEU A 387 18.56 11.29 -22.21
CA LEU A 387 17.53 12.27 -22.53
C LEU A 387 17.60 12.73 -23.99
N GLU A 388 18.79 13.04 -24.51
CA GLU A 388 18.98 13.38 -25.93
C GLU A 388 18.60 12.21 -26.85
N VAL A 389 18.96 10.97 -26.49
CA VAL A 389 18.56 9.76 -27.23
C VAL A 389 17.03 9.63 -27.23
N ALA A 390 16.39 9.75 -26.07
CA ALA A 390 14.93 9.66 -25.94
C ALA A 390 14.19 10.70 -26.78
N VAL A 391 14.67 11.96 -26.78
CA VAL A 391 14.13 13.01 -27.65
C VAL A 391 14.32 12.64 -29.12
N SER A 392 15.51 12.19 -29.52
CA SER A 392 15.82 11.87 -30.93
C SER A 392 15.01 10.70 -31.49
N GLU A 393 14.68 9.70 -30.66
CA GLU A 393 13.93 8.52 -31.10
C GLU A 393 12.40 8.71 -31.07
N THR A 394 11.90 9.64 -30.27
CA THR A 394 10.46 9.91 -30.14
C THR A 394 9.99 11.12 -30.95
N ASP A 395 10.92 11.98 -31.38
CA ASP A 395 10.67 13.32 -31.91
C ASP A 395 9.83 14.21 -30.95
N LYS A 396 9.92 13.92 -29.64
CA LYS A 396 9.22 14.64 -28.58
C LYS A 396 10.19 15.23 -27.59
N LYS A 397 10.00 16.51 -27.26
CA LYS A 397 10.73 17.17 -26.17
C LYS A 397 10.24 16.62 -24.83
N ILE A 398 11.18 16.43 -23.90
CA ILE A 398 10.85 16.23 -22.49
C ILE A 398 10.10 17.48 -21.99
N SER A 399 9.00 17.26 -21.28
CA SER A 399 8.12 18.30 -20.72
C SER A 399 8.22 18.39 -19.20
N TYR A 400 8.61 17.29 -18.54
CA TYR A 400 8.80 17.16 -17.09
C TYR A 400 9.95 16.20 -16.80
N LEU A 401 10.72 16.46 -15.74
CA LEU A 401 11.76 15.55 -15.26
C LEU A 401 11.37 14.98 -13.88
N ILE A 402 11.14 13.67 -13.81
CA ILE A 402 11.03 12.93 -12.56
C ILE A 402 12.38 12.25 -12.31
N SER A 403 12.93 12.35 -11.10
CA SER A 403 14.17 11.66 -10.75
C SER A 403 14.06 10.96 -9.41
N ASP A 404 14.93 9.98 -9.17
CA ASP A 404 15.29 9.66 -7.79
C ASP A 404 15.88 10.90 -7.09
N ALA A 405 15.49 11.15 -5.85
CA ALA A 405 15.93 12.33 -5.10
C ALA A 405 17.41 12.30 -4.69
N PHE A 406 18.07 11.14 -4.71
CA PHE A 406 19.52 11.08 -4.52
C PHE A 406 20.27 11.71 -5.70
N LEU A 407 19.73 11.67 -6.92
CA LEU A 407 20.36 12.24 -8.11
C LEU A 407 20.25 13.77 -8.14
N THR A 408 20.96 14.46 -7.24
CA THR A 408 20.85 15.91 -7.05
C THR A 408 21.24 16.73 -8.28
N PHE A 409 22.06 16.20 -9.20
CA PHE A 409 22.32 16.81 -10.51
C PHE A 409 21.08 16.88 -11.42
N ALA A 410 20.01 16.15 -11.12
CA ALA A 410 18.79 16.18 -11.93
C ALA A 410 18.12 17.57 -11.93
N VAL A 411 18.38 18.42 -10.91
CA VAL A 411 17.94 19.82 -10.93
C VAL A 411 18.57 20.58 -12.11
N GLU A 412 19.86 20.35 -12.38
CA GLU A 412 20.62 21.02 -13.45
C GLU A 412 20.16 20.50 -14.81
N LEU A 413 19.87 19.19 -14.93
CA LEU A 413 19.26 18.62 -16.13
C LEU A 413 17.88 19.21 -16.43
N ALA A 414 17.06 19.45 -15.41
CA ALA A 414 15.74 20.07 -15.57
C ALA A 414 15.85 21.56 -15.95
N GLU A 415 16.81 22.27 -15.37
CA GLU A 415 17.11 23.68 -15.69
C GLU A 415 17.66 23.83 -17.13
N ASP A 416 18.57 22.96 -17.57
CA ASP A 416 19.08 22.91 -18.95
C ASP A 416 17.97 22.62 -19.98
N LEU A 417 16.99 21.80 -19.61
CA LEU A 417 15.82 21.48 -20.44
C LEU A 417 14.70 22.52 -20.33
N HIS A 418 14.79 23.45 -19.36
CA HIS A 418 13.73 24.39 -18.98
C HIS A 418 12.38 23.72 -18.64
N VAL A 419 12.42 22.62 -17.86
CA VAL A 419 11.24 21.84 -17.45
C VAL A 419 11.06 21.77 -15.93
N PRO A 420 9.84 21.53 -15.41
CA PRO A 420 9.63 21.30 -13.98
C PRO A 420 10.31 20.00 -13.50
N TRP A 421 10.89 20.07 -12.30
CA TRP A 421 11.60 18.95 -11.66
C TRP A 421 10.80 18.38 -10.48
N ILE A 422 10.68 17.05 -10.44
CA ILE A 422 9.92 16.28 -9.46
C ILE A 422 10.79 15.15 -8.89
N PRO A 423 11.57 15.40 -7.82
CA PRO A 423 12.32 14.36 -7.13
C PRO A 423 11.41 13.42 -6.33
N VAL A 424 11.74 12.14 -6.35
CA VAL A 424 11.10 11.06 -5.59
C VAL A 424 12.00 10.66 -4.44
N TRP A 425 11.60 11.01 -3.21
CA TRP A 425 12.24 10.55 -1.99
C TRP A 425 11.75 9.15 -1.64
N ALA A 426 12.55 8.15 -2.01
CA ALA A 426 12.31 6.74 -1.68
C ALA A 426 12.48 6.38 -0.18
N PRO A 427 13.41 7.01 0.59
CA PRO A 427 13.56 6.75 2.03
C PRO A 427 12.43 7.33 2.91
N LEU A 428 12.54 7.15 4.23
CA LEU A 428 11.58 7.68 5.20
C LEU A 428 11.56 9.23 5.21
N PRO A 429 10.40 9.90 5.35
CA PRO A 429 10.33 11.37 5.40
C PRO A 429 11.11 12.01 6.56
N GLY A 430 11.30 11.30 7.67
CA GLY A 430 12.10 11.78 8.80
C GLY A 430 13.57 12.02 8.43
N SER A 431 14.16 11.17 7.58
CA SER A 431 15.54 11.37 7.13
C SER A 431 15.66 12.54 6.15
N LEU A 432 14.64 12.84 5.35
CA LEU A 432 14.59 14.06 4.53
C LEU A 432 14.64 15.32 5.42
N SER A 433 13.88 15.34 6.51
CA SER A 433 13.95 16.44 7.49
C SER A 433 15.33 16.56 8.13
N ALA A 434 15.99 15.45 8.47
CA ALA A 434 17.38 15.48 8.93
C ALA A 434 18.36 16.05 7.90
N HIS A 435 18.22 15.75 6.61
CA HIS A 435 19.02 16.37 5.54
C HIS A 435 18.73 17.88 5.37
N LEU A 436 17.47 18.31 5.51
CA LEU A 436 17.06 19.72 5.46
C LEU A 436 17.58 20.54 6.65
N TYR A 437 17.75 19.91 7.81
CA TYR A 437 18.23 20.54 9.04
C TYR A 437 19.69 20.22 9.39
N LYS A 438 20.44 19.55 8.49
CA LYS A 438 21.80 19.04 8.74
C LYS A 438 22.73 20.09 9.39
N ASP A 439 22.69 21.33 8.92
CA ASP A 439 23.59 22.38 9.38
C ASP A 439 23.19 22.89 10.78
N HIS A 440 21.89 22.94 11.08
CA HIS A 440 21.40 23.22 12.44
C HIS A 440 21.74 22.08 13.41
N ILE A 441 21.68 20.83 12.95
CA ILE A 441 22.07 19.64 13.73
C ILE A 441 23.57 19.69 14.03
N ARG A 442 24.41 20.00 13.03
CA ARG A 442 25.86 20.19 13.20
C ARG A 442 26.16 21.32 14.17
N GLU A 443 25.59 22.50 13.98
CA GLU A 443 25.78 23.63 14.90
C GLU A 443 25.36 23.28 16.35
N HIS A 444 24.29 22.52 16.53
CA HIS A 444 23.81 22.14 17.86
C HIS A 444 24.76 21.19 18.60
N PHE A 445 25.35 20.22 17.89
CA PHE A 445 26.09 19.10 18.51
C PHE A 445 27.61 19.14 18.29
N VAL A 446 28.11 19.67 17.18
CA VAL A 446 29.56 19.74 16.88
C VAL A 446 30.22 20.90 17.63
N ASN A 447 29.51 22.01 17.87
CA ASN A 447 30.04 23.18 18.58
C ASN A 447 29.89 23.14 20.12
N LYS A 448 29.35 22.05 20.69
CA LYS A 448 29.20 21.85 22.14
C LYS A 448 29.95 20.59 22.60
N SER A 449 31.27 20.70 22.76
CA SER A 449 32.08 19.57 23.22
C SER A 449 32.09 19.41 24.74
N GLY A 450 31.53 18.30 25.21
CA GLY A 450 31.65 17.78 26.58
C GLY A 450 31.05 16.37 26.63
N ALA A 451 31.90 15.35 26.63
CA ALA A 451 31.55 13.92 26.54
C ALA A 451 30.79 13.48 25.25
N GLU A 452 31.52 12.82 24.33
CA GLU A 452 31.00 12.26 23.06
C GLU A 452 29.83 11.26 23.25
N LEU A 453 29.74 10.60 24.41
CA LEU A 453 28.64 9.69 24.75
C LEU A 453 27.32 10.42 25.06
N GLU A 454 27.35 11.60 25.69
CA GLU A 454 26.13 12.38 25.98
C GLU A 454 25.51 12.89 24.68
N VAL A 455 26.35 13.29 23.72
CA VAL A 455 25.92 13.76 22.40
C VAL A 455 25.20 12.67 21.58
N LYS A 456 25.68 11.42 21.59
CA LYS A 456 25.06 10.32 20.81
C LYS A 456 23.68 9.91 21.32
N GLY A 457 23.45 10.02 22.64
CA GLY A 457 22.16 9.73 23.26
C GLY A 457 21.12 10.86 23.15
N ALA A 458 21.54 12.06 22.75
CA ALA A 458 20.68 13.23 22.67
C ALA A 458 19.61 13.11 21.56
N THR A 459 18.43 13.63 21.84
CA THR A 459 17.24 13.65 20.97
C THR A 459 17.20 14.88 20.06
N LEU A 460 16.53 14.78 18.91
CA LEU A 460 16.35 15.88 17.95
C LEU A 460 15.09 16.72 18.27
N GLU A 461 14.87 17.04 19.55
CA GLU A 461 13.69 17.77 20.05
C GLU A 461 13.50 19.17 19.42
N PHE A 462 14.59 19.79 18.96
CA PHE A 462 14.56 21.08 18.28
C PHE A 462 14.16 21.00 16.80
N ILE A 463 13.99 19.79 16.24
CA ILE A 463 13.57 19.56 14.85
C ILE A 463 12.09 19.14 14.81
N PRO A 464 11.21 19.85 14.06
CA PRO A 464 9.80 19.53 13.98
C PRO A 464 9.51 18.06 13.61
N GLY A 465 8.91 17.34 14.55
CA GLY A 465 8.49 15.95 14.36
C GLY A 465 9.59 14.89 14.50
N LEU A 466 10.84 15.26 14.83
CA LEU A 466 11.92 14.27 15.04
C LEU A 466 12.31 14.10 16.52
N SER A 467 11.48 14.53 17.47
CA SER A 467 11.82 14.54 18.91
C SER A 467 12.16 13.17 19.51
N GLN A 468 11.74 12.07 18.88
CA GLN A 468 12.06 10.70 19.30
C GLN A 468 13.34 10.14 18.62
N MET A 469 13.83 10.77 17.55
CA MET A 469 15.08 10.37 16.91
C MET A 469 16.27 10.88 17.72
N ARG A 470 17.32 10.06 17.80
CA ARG A 470 18.59 10.40 18.45
C ARG A 470 19.65 10.78 17.45
N VAL A 471 20.70 11.44 17.91
CA VAL A 471 21.92 11.70 17.13
C VAL A 471 22.56 10.38 16.64
N SER A 472 22.46 9.30 17.42
CA SER A 472 22.91 7.95 17.01
C SER A 472 22.21 7.39 15.78
N ASP A 473 21.01 7.88 15.46
CA ASP A 473 20.12 7.31 14.44
C ASP A 473 20.29 8.03 13.09
N LEU A 474 21.11 9.10 13.08
CA LEU A 474 21.37 9.93 11.90
C LEU A 474 22.47 9.33 11.01
N PRO A 475 22.33 9.42 9.67
CA PRO A 475 23.43 9.11 8.75
C PRO A 475 24.66 9.95 9.06
N LYS A 476 25.86 9.37 8.87
CA LYS A 476 27.14 10.07 9.10
C LYS A 476 27.26 11.34 8.26
N GLU A 477 26.64 11.33 7.09
CA GLU A 477 26.49 12.43 6.14
C GLU A 477 25.83 13.66 6.75
N VAL A 478 24.85 13.47 7.64
CA VAL A 478 24.18 14.56 8.35
C VAL A 478 25.10 15.15 9.42
N LEU A 479 25.91 14.32 10.08
CA LEU A 479 26.71 14.70 11.25
C LEU A 479 28.09 15.31 10.92
N SER A 480 28.75 14.88 9.83
CA SER A 480 30.11 15.34 9.48
C SER A 480 30.12 16.32 8.32
N GLU A 481 30.83 17.44 8.46
CA GLU A 481 31.23 18.29 7.33
C GLU A 481 32.40 17.68 6.56
N ASN A 482 33.35 17.04 7.25
CA ASN A 482 34.48 16.41 6.61
C ASN A 482 34.06 15.03 6.09
N ILE A 483 33.75 14.97 4.81
CA ILE A 483 33.58 13.75 4.04
C ILE A 483 34.46 13.81 2.78
N GLU A 484 35.74 14.08 2.99
CA GLU A 484 36.75 14.04 1.95
C GLU A 484 36.76 12.67 1.24
N GLY A 485 36.48 12.67 -0.06
CA GLY A 485 36.73 11.54 -0.96
C GLY A 485 35.53 10.69 -1.41
N SER A 486 34.30 10.90 -0.89
CA SER A 486 33.10 10.19 -1.38
C SER A 486 32.14 11.13 -2.11
N LEU A 487 31.89 10.84 -3.40
CA LEU A 487 30.88 11.49 -4.21
C LEU A 487 29.47 11.11 -3.75
N PHE A 488 29.25 9.89 -3.23
CA PHE A 488 27.96 9.47 -2.68
C PHE A 488 27.57 10.28 -1.44
N SER A 489 28.47 10.42 -0.48
CA SER A 489 28.21 11.25 0.71
C SER A 489 28.17 12.76 0.38
N HIS A 490 28.87 13.22 -0.66
CA HIS A 490 28.72 14.59 -1.17
C HIS A 490 27.33 14.81 -1.79
N MET A 491 26.87 13.89 -2.64
CA MET A 491 25.53 13.88 -3.23
C MET A 491 24.44 13.95 -2.16
N LEU A 492 24.49 13.07 -1.15
CA LEU A 492 23.54 13.07 -0.03
C LEU A 492 23.59 14.36 0.79
N ASN A 493 24.76 15.00 0.88
CA ASN A 493 24.88 16.32 1.49
C ASN A 493 24.13 17.41 0.73
N GLN A 494 23.99 17.32 -0.60
CA GLN A 494 23.29 18.33 -1.40
C GLN A 494 21.76 18.23 -1.30
N VAL A 495 21.20 17.11 -0.85
CA VAL A 495 19.74 16.85 -0.78
C VAL A 495 18.97 18.01 -0.15
N GLY A 496 19.34 18.42 1.07
CA GLY A 496 18.64 19.48 1.81
C GLY A 496 18.76 20.88 1.17
N LEU A 497 19.77 21.10 0.33
CA LEU A 497 20.00 22.37 -0.38
C LEU A 497 19.29 22.40 -1.74
N VAL A 498 19.19 21.25 -2.40
CA VAL A 498 18.71 21.15 -3.78
C VAL A 498 17.21 20.87 -3.85
N LEU A 499 16.66 19.95 -3.06
CA LEU A 499 15.23 19.59 -3.12
C LEU A 499 14.25 20.77 -2.93
N PRO A 500 14.54 21.83 -2.14
CA PRO A 500 13.67 23.01 -2.06
C PRO A 500 13.44 23.75 -3.40
N ARG A 501 14.27 23.49 -4.43
CA ARG A 501 14.12 24.04 -5.79
C ARG A 501 13.09 23.28 -6.63
N ALA A 502 12.62 22.11 -6.17
CA ALA A 502 11.67 21.27 -6.90
C ALA A 502 10.27 21.90 -7.00
N SER A 503 9.58 21.63 -8.11
CA SER A 503 8.18 22.03 -8.31
C SER A 503 7.22 21.21 -7.45
N ALA A 504 7.58 19.95 -7.17
CA ALA A 504 6.92 19.11 -6.16
C ALA A 504 7.89 18.02 -5.68
N VAL A 505 7.90 17.73 -4.38
CA VAL A 505 8.61 16.58 -3.82
C VAL A 505 7.63 15.42 -3.61
N VAL A 506 7.94 14.27 -4.18
CA VAL A 506 7.17 13.04 -4.01
C VAL A 506 7.78 12.20 -2.88
N LEU A 507 6.98 11.84 -1.88
CA LEU A 507 7.38 10.98 -0.78
C LEU A 507 6.82 9.56 -0.97
N ASN A 508 7.69 8.55 -0.87
CA ASN A 508 7.32 7.13 -0.82
C ASN A 508 6.80 6.75 0.59
N SER A 509 5.73 7.40 1.03
CA SER A 509 5.15 7.24 2.36
C SER A 509 3.68 7.67 2.38
N TYR A 510 2.97 7.36 3.46
CA TYR A 510 1.65 7.93 3.77
C TYR A 510 1.83 9.18 4.61
N GLU A 511 0.92 10.15 4.49
CA GLU A 511 0.97 11.32 5.36
C GLU A 511 0.69 10.91 6.82
N GLU A 512 -0.21 9.95 6.98
CA GLU A 512 -0.77 9.43 8.22
C GLU A 512 0.25 8.70 9.10
N LEU A 513 1.34 8.17 8.53
CA LEU A 513 2.43 7.54 9.28
C LEU A 513 3.45 8.54 9.83
N ASN A 514 3.47 9.76 9.32
CA ASN A 514 4.44 10.77 9.73
C ASN A 514 3.92 11.55 10.94
N PRO A 515 4.78 11.93 11.90
CA PRO A 515 4.41 12.85 12.96
C PRO A 515 3.77 14.14 12.39
N PRO A 516 2.64 14.63 12.92
CA PRO A 516 1.93 15.78 12.33
C PRO A 516 2.78 17.05 12.20
N LEU A 517 3.76 17.24 13.11
CA LEU A 517 4.72 18.34 13.03
C LEU A 517 5.71 18.19 11.85
N LEU A 518 6.11 16.97 11.52
CA LEU A 518 6.96 16.67 10.35
C LEU A 518 6.22 17.01 9.05
N ASN A 519 4.97 16.54 8.90
CA ASN A 519 4.15 16.85 7.73
C ASN A 519 3.96 18.36 7.53
N ARG A 520 3.71 19.10 8.62
CA ARG A 520 3.55 20.56 8.58
C ARG A 520 4.84 21.27 8.18
N ASP A 521 5.98 20.85 8.73
CA ASP A 521 7.28 21.45 8.43
C ASP A 521 7.72 21.20 6.97
N LEU A 522 7.58 19.97 6.47
CA LEU A 522 7.87 19.65 5.07
C LEU A 522 7.00 20.48 4.10
N LYS A 523 5.71 20.65 4.42
CA LYS A 523 4.78 21.52 3.66
C LYS A 523 5.10 23.02 3.72
N LEU A 524 5.97 23.46 4.64
CA LEU A 524 6.48 24.84 4.70
C LEU A 524 7.81 25.02 3.96
N LYS A 525 8.58 23.93 3.76
CA LYS A 525 9.90 23.95 3.11
C LYS A 525 9.87 23.70 1.61
N PHE A 526 8.82 23.06 1.11
CA PHE A 526 8.65 22.74 -0.32
C PHE A 526 7.43 23.44 -0.88
N GLN A 527 7.48 23.79 -2.17
CA GLN A 527 6.32 24.36 -2.89
C GLN A 527 5.12 23.40 -2.85
N LYS A 528 5.39 22.08 -2.92
CA LYS A 528 4.38 21.03 -2.90
C LYS A 528 5.00 19.73 -2.39
N VAL A 529 4.28 19.03 -1.51
CA VAL A 529 4.63 17.70 -0.99
C VAL A 529 3.52 16.73 -1.36
N LEU A 530 3.89 15.61 -1.98
CA LEU A 530 2.96 14.58 -2.46
C LEU A 530 3.31 13.23 -1.82
N ASN A 531 2.49 12.79 -0.86
CA ASN A 531 2.57 11.45 -0.28
C ASN A 531 1.93 10.45 -1.26
N MET A 532 2.72 9.57 -1.86
CA MET A 532 2.25 8.60 -2.86
C MET A 532 2.00 7.20 -2.30
N GLY A 533 2.31 7.01 -1.01
CA GLY A 533 2.25 5.73 -0.35
C GLY A 533 3.37 4.77 -0.74
N PHE A 534 3.58 3.73 0.06
CA PHE A 534 4.54 2.69 -0.28
C PHE A 534 4.16 1.99 -1.59
N TYR A 535 5.14 1.92 -2.48
CA TYR A 535 5.00 1.37 -3.81
C TYR A 535 4.91 -0.17 -3.83
N THR A 536 3.71 -0.72 -3.62
CA THR A 536 3.28 -1.78 -4.54
C THR A 536 2.32 -1.16 -5.57
N ALA A 537 2.69 -1.27 -6.83
CA ALA A 537 1.73 -1.74 -7.81
C ALA A 537 1.87 -3.27 -7.81
N SER A 538 0.88 -3.95 -8.39
CA SER A 538 1.12 -5.23 -9.02
C SER A 538 2.05 -5.01 -10.22
N LEU A 539 3.35 -4.81 -9.95
CA LEU A 539 4.40 -5.04 -10.92
C LEU A 539 4.15 -6.44 -11.46
N PRO A 540 3.92 -6.59 -12.77
CA PRO A 540 3.40 -7.84 -13.30
C PRO A 540 4.46 -8.92 -13.03
N SER A 541 4.03 -10.00 -12.36
CA SER A 541 4.94 -10.77 -11.51
C SER A 541 6.18 -11.24 -12.27
N GLN A 542 7.35 -10.90 -11.71
CA GLN A 542 8.60 -11.55 -12.10
C GLN A 542 8.37 -13.06 -11.94
N SER A 543 8.66 -13.81 -13.00
CA SER A 543 8.36 -15.23 -13.19
C SER A 543 8.20 -16.00 -11.86
N SER A 544 6.96 -16.38 -11.54
CA SER A 544 6.51 -16.99 -10.29
C SER A 544 6.99 -18.44 -10.08
N LEU A 545 8.24 -18.71 -10.43
CA LEU A 545 8.93 -19.94 -10.08
C LEU A 545 9.57 -19.74 -8.72
N ASP A 546 8.95 -20.34 -7.71
CA ASP A 546 9.51 -20.51 -6.38
C ASP A 546 10.69 -21.51 -6.45
N LEU A 547 11.80 -21.07 -7.05
CA LEU A 547 12.97 -21.91 -7.36
C LEU A 547 13.64 -22.48 -6.10
N THR A 548 13.46 -21.81 -4.97
CA THR A 548 13.95 -22.23 -3.65
C THR A 548 12.95 -23.08 -2.88
N GLY A 549 11.70 -23.20 -3.36
CA GLY A 549 10.62 -23.85 -2.63
C GLY A 549 10.21 -23.11 -1.35
N CYS A 550 10.49 -21.80 -1.25
CA CYS A 550 10.22 -20.99 -0.07
C CYS A 550 8.73 -20.82 0.21
N MET A 551 7.89 -20.62 -0.81
CA MET A 551 6.44 -20.52 -0.63
C MET A 551 5.87 -21.89 -0.24
N ALA A 552 6.27 -22.95 -0.96
CA ALA A 552 5.84 -24.31 -0.61
C ALA A 552 6.30 -24.74 0.80
N TRP A 553 7.50 -24.28 1.24
CA TRP A 553 7.99 -24.52 2.59
C TRP A 553 7.24 -23.66 3.64
N LEU A 554 6.86 -22.42 3.31
CA LEU A 554 6.03 -21.56 4.17
C LEU A 554 4.64 -22.17 4.40
N ASP A 555 4.03 -22.76 3.36
CA ASP A 555 2.76 -23.49 3.42
C ASP A 555 2.82 -24.69 4.41
N GLU A 556 4.00 -25.30 4.58
CA GLU A 556 4.24 -26.38 5.55
C GLU A 556 4.50 -25.89 7.00
N GLN A 557 4.74 -24.59 7.22
CA GLN A 557 5.06 -24.05 8.54
C GLN A 557 3.79 -23.72 9.36
N LYS A 558 3.88 -22.82 10.35
CA LYS A 558 2.88 -22.63 11.41
C LYS A 558 2.64 -21.17 11.75
N GLU A 559 1.38 -20.75 11.94
CA GLU A 559 0.98 -19.33 12.00
C GLU A 559 1.85 -18.54 12.97
N ARG A 560 2.49 -17.48 12.44
CA ARG A 560 3.31 -16.52 13.19
C ARG A 560 4.60 -17.10 13.78
N LEU A 561 5.12 -18.20 13.20
CA LEU A 561 6.34 -18.88 13.64
C LEU A 561 7.50 -18.87 12.64
N VAL A 562 7.45 -18.07 11.56
CA VAL A 562 8.55 -18.00 10.59
C VAL A 562 9.23 -16.66 10.65
N THR A 563 10.40 -16.63 11.29
CA THR A 563 11.23 -15.42 11.28
C THR A 563 11.86 -15.24 9.89
N TYR A 564 11.25 -14.40 9.05
CA TYR A 564 11.89 -13.94 7.82
C TYR A 564 13.05 -13.00 8.17
N ILE A 565 14.25 -13.36 7.72
CA ILE A 565 15.48 -12.59 7.97
C ILE A 565 16.03 -12.12 6.63
N SER A 566 16.12 -10.80 6.48
CA SER A 566 16.74 -10.16 5.33
C SER A 566 17.38 -8.85 5.74
N PHE A 567 18.64 -8.66 5.36
CA PHE A 567 19.39 -7.41 5.56
C PHE A 567 19.37 -6.53 4.30
N GLY A 568 18.42 -6.80 3.38
CA GLY A 568 18.35 -6.18 2.06
C GLY A 568 19.40 -6.72 1.11
N THR A 569 19.73 -5.93 0.08
CA THR A 569 20.59 -6.36 -1.06
C THR A 569 21.93 -5.63 -1.13
N VAL A 570 22.23 -4.73 -0.18
CA VAL A 570 23.38 -3.80 -0.25
C VAL A 570 24.42 -4.06 0.83
N ALA A 571 23.98 -4.43 2.04
CA ALA A 571 24.86 -4.65 3.19
C ALA A 571 24.71 -6.07 3.73
N THR A 572 25.79 -6.61 4.27
CA THR A 572 25.81 -7.88 4.99
C THR A 572 26.35 -7.61 6.40
N PRO A 573 25.69 -8.10 7.46
CA PRO A 573 26.20 -7.96 8.82
C PRO A 573 27.63 -8.52 8.99
N PRO A 574 28.43 -7.99 9.92
CA PRO A 574 29.71 -8.56 10.30
C PRO A 574 29.63 -10.07 10.60
N HIS A 575 30.69 -10.82 10.32
CA HIS A 575 30.68 -12.27 10.48
C HIS A 575 30.35 -12.74 11.90
N ASN A 576 30.77 -12.00 12.93
CA ASN A 576 30.41 -12.26 14.33
C ASN A 576 28.91 -12.02 14.63
N GLU A 577 28.25 -11.09 13.93
CA GLU A 577 26.80 -10.88 14.06
C GLU A 577 26.02 -11.97 13.32
N LEU A 578 26.52 -12.45 12.18
CA LEU A 578 25.96 -13.62 11.49
C LEU A 578 26.10 -14.90 12.33
N ILE A 579 27.23 -15.07 13.05
CA ILE A 579 27.40 -16.16 14.03
C ILE A 579 26.39 -15.99 15.17
N ALA A 580 26.32 -14.82 15.81
CA ALA A 580 25.41 -14.59 16.93
C ALA A 580 23.93 -14.78 16.53
N LEU A 581 23.57 -14.44 15.29
CA LEU A 581 22.24 -14.70 14.73
C LEU A 581 22.00 -16.20 14.51
N ALA A 582 22.97 -16.93 13.97
CA ALA A 582 22.88 -18.38 13.79
C ALA A 582 22.92 -19.16 15.13
N GLU A 583 23.46 -18.56 16.20
CA GLU A 583 23.38 -19.08 17.58
C GLU A 583 22.05 -18.75 18.27
N ALA A 584 21.32 -17.73 17.79
CA ALA A 584 20.04 -17.29 18.35
C ALA A 584 18.81 -18.01 17.75
N LEU A 585 18.96 -18.54 16.52
CA LEU A 585 17.96 -19.35 15.79
C LEU A 585 17.96 -20.82 16.26
#